data_AF-A0A0L9TRD4-F1
#
_entry.id   AF-A0A0L9TRD4-F1
#
_cell.length_a   1.000
_cell.length_b   1.000
_cell.length_c   1.000
_cell.angle_alpha   90.00
_cell.angle_beta   90.00
_cell.angle_gamma   90.00
#
_symmetry.space_group_name_H-M   'P 1'
#
loop_
_entity.id
_entity.type
_entity.pdbx_description
1 polymer ?
#
loop_
_entity_poly.entity_id
_entity_poly.type
_entity_poly.pdbx_seq_one_letter_code
_entity_poly.pdbx_strand_id
1 'polypeptide(L)' 'MVYNVVPYLSHAKCFGCLAFASTNGEQRAKLSHRATKFAFLGYKDEPKGYTLFDRD' A
#
# COMPACT_ATOMS: atom_id res chain seq x y z
N MET A 1 15.71 0.31 16.21
CA MET A 1 15.91 1.77 16.31
C MET A 1 17.32 1.99 16.82
N VAL A 2 18.18 2.60 16.02
CA VAL A 2 19.59 2.87 16.41
C VAL A 2 19.64 4.27 17.04
N TYR A 3 20.33 4.39 18.17
CA TYR A 3 20.49 5.66 18.85
C TYR A 3 21.17 6.70 17.94
N ASN A 4 20.65 7.93 17.92
CA ASN A 4 21.15 9.06 17.13
C ASN A 4 21.09 8.92 15.58
N VAL A 5 20.22 8.04 15.06
CA VAL A 5 19.95 7.94 13.62
C VAL A 5 18.48 8.29 13.34
N VAL A 6 18.25 9.22 12.41
CA VAL A 6 16.88 9.57 11.98
C VAL A 6 16.22 8.33 11.35
N PRO A 7 15.04 7.90 11.82
CA PRO A 7 14.39 6.72 11.29
C PRO A 7 13.86 6.97 9.87
N TYR A 8 13.95 5.94 9.02
CA TYR A 8 13.36 5.95 7.70
C TYR A 8 11.84 5.67 7.80
N LEU A 9 11.03 6.71 7.64
CA LEU A 9 9.57 6.67 7.83
C LEU A 9 8.77 6.58 6.52
N SER A 10 9.35 6.13 5.41
CA SER A 10 8.62 6.08 4.13
C SER A 10 7.39 5.17 4.12
N HIS A 11 7.32 4.23 5.07
CA HIS A 11 6.15 3.38 5.30
C HIS A 11 5.07 4.05 6.15
N ALA A 12 5.37 5.14 6.86
CA ALA A 12 4.41 5.97 7.57
C ALA A 12 3.64 6.83 6.56
N LYS A 13 2.37 6.53 6.35
CA LYS A 13 1.48 7.16 5.38
C LYS A 13 0.26 7.71 6.10
N CYS A 14 -0.25 8.83 5.59
CA CYS A 14 -1.45 9.47 6.11
C CYS A 14 -2.70 8.72 5.64
N PHE A 15 -3.70 8.64 6.51
CA PHE A 15 -5.03 8.19 6.13
C PHE A 15 -5.55 8.93 4.88
N GLY A 16 -6.16 8.20 3.96
CA GLY A 16 -6.73 8.73 2.72
C GLY A 16 -5.72 9.02 1.61
N CYS A 17 -4.42 8.76 1.81
CA CYS A 17 -3.45 8.97 0.74
C CYS A 17 -3.68 8.01 -0.45
N LEU A 18 -3.28 8.44 -1.64
CA LEU A 18 -3.30 7.59 -2.83
C LEU A 18 -2.33 6.42 -2.65
N ALA A 19 -2.86 5.21 -2.73
CA ALA A 19 -2.10 3.97 -2.66
C ALA A 19 -2.31 3.16 -3.93
N PHE A 20 -1.33 2.32 -4.26
CA PHE A 20 -1.40 1.43 -5.41
C PHE A 20 -1.16 0.00 -4.93
N ALA A 21 -2.12 -0.89 -5.17
CA ALA A 21 -1.95 -2.31 -4.90
C ALA A 21 -1.63 -3.02 -6.22
N SER A 22 -0.58 -3.84 -6.21
CA SER A 22 -0.20 -4.65 -7.36
C SER A 22 -1.27 -5.69 -7.66
N THR A 23 -1.69 -5.76 -8.92
CA THR A 23 -2.65 -6.78 -9.37
C THR A 23 -1.91 -8.10 -9.54
N ASN A 24 -2.39 -9.19 -8.92
CA ASN A 24 -1.77 -10.51 -9.02
C ASN A 24 -1.69 -11.00 -10.47
N GLY A 25 -0.58 -11.65 -10.82
CA GLY A 25 -0.24 -12.03 -12.20
C GLY A 25 -1.24 -12.99 -12.85
N GLU A 26 -1.92 -13.81 -12.06
CA GLU A 26 -2.92 -14.79 -12.52
C GLU A 26 -4.14 -14.13 -13.19
N GLN A 27 -4.48 -12.90 -12.80
CA GLN A 27 -5.63 -12.16 -13.34
C GLN A 27 -5.23 -11.20 -14.48
N ARG A 28 -4.01 -11.32 -15.00
CA ARG A 28 -3.39 -10.28 -15.82
C ARG A 28 -3.43 -10.63 -17.31
N ALA A 29 -4.18 -9.85 -18.10
CA ALA A 29 -4.08 -9.86 -19.57
C ALA A 29 -2.87 -9.04 -20.07
N LYS A 30 -2.41 -9.30 -21.29
CA LYS A 30 -1.18 -8.73 -21.90
C LYS A 30 -1.11 -7.18 -21.88
N LEU A 31 -2.27 -6.51 -21.83
CA LEU A 31 -2.42 -5.04 -21.76
C LEU A 31 -3.15 -4.53 -20.50
N SER A 32 -3.36 -5.39 -19.50
CA SER A 32 -4.02 -4.97 -18.26
C SER A 32 -3.08 -4.15 -17.35
N HIS A 33 -3.69 -3.22 -16.60
CA HIS A 33 -3.01 -2.40 -15.61
C HIS A 33 -2.23 -3.27 -14.60
N ARG A 34 -1.06 -2.79 -14.18
CA ARG A 34 -0.17 -3.51 -13.23
C ARG A 34 -0.55 -3.28 -11.76
N ALA A 35 -1.27 -2.20 -11.50
CA ALA A 35 -1.70 -1.81 -10.18
C ALA A 35 -3.01 -1.04 -10.27
N THR A 36 -3.83 -1.21 -9.23
CA THR A 36 -5.09 -0.50 -9.07
C THR A 36 -4.92 0.62 -8.03
N LYS A 37 -5.62 1.74 -8.23
CA LYS A 37 -5.61 2.89 -7.32
C LYS A 37 -6.54 2.62 -6.15
N PHE A 38 -6.09 2.90 -4.94
CA PHE A 38 -6.87 2.77 -3.71
C PHE A 38 -6.66 3.98 -2.81
N ALA A 39 -7.56 4.16 -1.84
CA ALA A 39 -7.35 5.04 -0.70
C ALA A 39 -6.73 4.25 0.46
N PHE A 40 -5.66 4.77 1.06
CA PHE A 40 -5.03 4.15 2.23
C PHE A 40 -5.90 4.34 3.49
N LEU A 41 -6.36 3.24 4.10
CA LEU A 41 -7.13 3.29 5.34
C LEU A 41 -6.24 3.18 6.58
N GLY A 42 -5.11 2.48 6.51
CA GLY A 42 -4.23 2.32 7.66
C GLY A 42 -3.42 1.03 7.64
N TYR A 43 -2.84 0.73 8.80
CA TYR A 43 -2.08 -0.50 9.05
C TYR A 43 -3.00 -1.51 9.72
N LYS A 44 -2.92 -2.77 9.30
CA LYS A 44 -3.64 -3.86 9.94
C LYS A 44 -2.91 -4.26 11.24
N ASP A 45 -3.65 -4.69 12.26
CA ASP A 45 -3.08 -5.25 13.49
C ASP A 45 -2.36 -6.59 13.24
N GLU A 46 -2.79 -7.30 12.20
CA GLU A 46 -2.09 -8.51 11.76
C GLU A 46 -0.71 -8.18 11.19
N PRO A 47 0.26 -9.09 11.34
CA PRO A 47 1.68 -8.80 11.24
C PRO A 47 2.14 -8.26 9.87
N LYS A 48 1.33 -8.35 8.82
CA LYS A 48 1.69 -7.93 7.46
C LYS A 48 0.46 -7.51 6.66
N GLY A 49 0.26 -6.20 6.48
CA GLY A 49 -0.74 -5.69 5.53
C GLY A 49 -1.05 -4.21 5.68
N TYR A 50 -1.35 -3.57 4.55
CA TYR A 50 -2.00 -2.27 4.53
C TYR A 50 -3.48 -2.48 4.24
N THR A 51 -4.34 -1.74 4.93
CA THR A 51 -5.76 -1.71 4.61
C THR A 51 -5.97 -0.66 3.52
N LEU A 52 -6.51 -1.10 2.40
CA LEU A 52 -6.77 -0.28 1.21
C LEU A 52 -8.26 -0.30 0.90
N PHE A 53 -8.81 0.85 0.51
CA PHE A 53 -10.20 1.01 0.09
C PHE A 53 -10.28 1.26 -1.40
N ASP A 54 -11.04 0.43 -2.10
CA ASP A 54 -11.33 0.67 -3.52
C ASP A 54 -12.48 1.66 -3.65
N ARG A 55 -12.33 2.63 -4.56
CA ARG A 55 -13.37 3.65 -4.81
C ARG A 55 -14.05 3.49 -6.17
N ASP A 56 -13.63 2.51 -6.95
CA ASP A 56 -14.18 2.20 -8.27
C ASP A 56 -15.48 1.38 -8.18
#